data_AF-A0A935PLI6-F1
#
_entry.id   AF-A0A935PLI6-F1
#
_cell.length_a   1.000
_cell.length_b   1.000
_cell.length_c   1.000
_cell.angle_alpha   90.00
_cell.angle_beta   90.00
_cell.angle_gamma   90.00
#
_symmetry.space_group_name_H-M   'P 1'
#
loop_
_entity.id
_entity.type
_entity.pdbx_description
1 polymer ?
#
loop_
_entity_poly.entity_id
_entity_poly.type
_entity_poly.pdbx_seq_one_letter_code
_entity_poly.pdbx_strand_id
1 'polypeptide(L)'
;MNPSVARAARVLAVGLVLVALFAPGGAFAQADTAGARGVFAEVNGALASLAETRLAVRRPGVAYDNAIRAWSDGGVLRKIESVARDDSGDVVVEYYFRKDQQFVFAYTAVKGWEGARQVTRVEHRQYFDDGRMFKWLGGREAAPIPKGDPDFSREANARLDELAAYVPAIRAKWAVAAPPSSPPATVRIGGQSKRTSGTLVSMENGDIACYLHFTDDRGAAFMELGDFELCAQERQLAGRRLALTYRLANVQSEECQGDPDCRKTRKVPVVVGVKVLPAASAGPPR
;
A
#
# COMPACT_ATOMS: atom_id res chain seq x y z
N MET A 1 -20.70 48.79 17.86
CA MET A 1 -19.25 49.00 18.09
C MET A 1 -18.61 47.64 18.30
N ASN A 2 -17.79 47.20 17.34
CA ASN A 2 -16.87 46.07 17.46
C ASN A 2 -15.60 46.58 18.17
N PRO A 3 -14.83 45.75 18.90
CA PRO A 3 -13.80 44.99 18.19
C PRO A 3 -13.51 43.58 18.72
N SER A 4 -13.45 42.63 17.78
CA SER A 4 -12.30 41.77 17.45
C SER A 4 -11.25 41.50 18.54
N VAL A 5 -11.13 40.23 18.97
CA VAL A 5 -9.82 39.57 19.21
C VAL A 5 -9.92 38.10 18.80
N ALA A 6 -9.51 37.80 17.58
CA ALA A 6 -9.19 36.45 17.14
C ALA A 6 -7.87 36.00 17.80
N ARG A 7 -7.90 34.97 18.65
CA ARG A 7 -6.68 34.29 19.09
C ARG A 7 -6.27 33.29 18.02
N ALA A 8 -5.24 33.66 17.25
CA ALA A 8 -4.49 32.74 16.41
C ALA A 8 -3.82 31.68 17.29
N ALA A 9 -4.30 30.43 17.20
CA ALA A 9 -3.61 29.28 17.76
C ALA A 9 -2.33 29.05 16.94
N ARG A 10 -1.18 29.45 17.50
CA ARG A 10 0.13 29.06 16.98
C ARG A 10 0.29 27.55 17.18
N VAL A 11 0.25 26.80 16.09
CA VAL A 11 0.70 25.41 16.06
C VAL A 11 2.22 25.42 16.24
N LEU A 12 2.68 25.13 17.46
CA LEU A 12 4.08 24.80 17.71
C LEU A 12 4.33 23.41 17.10
N ALA A 13 5.02 23.38 15.97
CA ALA A 13 5.68 22.18 15.48
C ALA A 13 6.85 21.88 16.43
N VAL A 14 6.61 21.03 17.44
CA VAL A 14 7.69 20.47 18.26
C VAL A 14 8.36 19.37 17.42
N GLY A 15 9.42 19.73 16.73
CA GLY A 15 10.34 18.77 16.13
C GLY A 15 11.06 18.03 17.25
N LEU A 16 10.70 16.78 17.48
CA LEU A 16 11.39 15.91 18.42
C LEU A 16 12.65 15.37 17.71
N VAL A 17 13.81 15.94 18.05
CA VAL A 17 15.11 15.34 17.71
C VAL A 17 15.35 14.21 18.71
N LEU A 18 15.12 12.96 18.29
CA LEU A 18 15.44 11.78 19.08
C LEU A 18 16.95 11.50 18.96
N VAL A 19 17.73 11.86 19.97
CA VAL A 19 19.12 11.40 20.10
C VAL A 19 19.06 9.94 20.53
N ALA A 20 19.40 9.03 19.61
CA ALA A 20 19.50 7.60 19.91
C ALA A 20 20.74 7.33 20.76
N LEU A 21 20.56 7.15 22.06
CA LEU A 21 21.57 6.56 22.95
C LEU A 21 21.63 5.06 22.68
N PHE A 22 22.70 4.61 22.03
CA PHE A 22 23.02 3.20 21.84
C PHE A 22 23.60 2.63 23.14
N ALA A 23 22.86 1.76 23.83
CA ALA A 23 23.42 0.85 24.83
C ALA A 23 23.97 -0.42 24.14
N PRO A 24 25.12 -0.98 24.58
CA PRO A 24 25.76 -2.12 23.93
C PRO A 24 25.16 -3.43 24.44
N GLY A 25 23.95 -3.75 24.00
CA GLY A 25 23.32 -5.06 24.20
C GLY A 25 23.38 -5.91 22.94
N GLY A 26 24.30 -6.88 22.90
CA GLY A 26 24.32 -8.04 21.97
C GLY A 26 24.27 -7.74 20.47
N ALA A 27 25.43 -7.66 19.80
CA ALA A 27 25.54 -7.42 18.36
C ALA A 27 24.71 -8.39 17.47
N PHE A 28 24.52 -9.64 17.89
CA PHE A 28 23.71 -10.62 17.16
C PHE A 28 22.19 -10.44 17.29
N ALA A 29 21.72 -10.00 18.46
CA ALA A 29 20.29 -9.74 18.69
C ALA A 29 19.78 -8.48 18.00
N GLN A 30 20.68 -7.65 17.44
CA GLN A 30 20.32 -6.47 16.64
C GLN A 30 20.34 -6.73 15.13
N ALA A 31 21.03 -7.78 14.66
CA ALA A 31 21.26 -8.03 13.23
C ALA A 31 19.95 -8.32 12.45
N ASP A 32 19.06 -9.12 13.04
CA ASP A 32 17.74 -9.47 12.48
C ASP A 32 16.84 -8.24 12.22
N THR A 33 17.05 -7.15 12.95
CA THR A 33 16.28 -5.90 12.82
C THR A 33 16.99 -4.81 12.02
N ALA A 34 18.23 -5.04 11.57
CA ALA A 34 19.07 -4.02 10.96
C ALA A 34 18.41 -3.39 9.72
N GLY A 35 17.75 -4.20 8.88
CA GLY A 35 17.04 -3.71 7.70
C GLY A 35 15.90 -2.74 8.05
N ALA A 36 15.03 -3.12 8.99
CA ALA A 36 13.91 -2.30 9.46
C ALA A 36 14.39 -1.00 10.14
N ARG A 37 15.45 -1.07 10.94
CA ARG A 37 16.07 0.10 11.57
C ARG A 37 16.71 1.04 10.55
N GLY A 38 17.30 0.49 9.48
CA GLY A 38 17.81 1.25 8.34
C GLY A 38 16.69 2.05 7.67
N VAL A 39 15.55 1.41 7.40
CA VAL A 39 14.36 2.08 6.84
C VAL A 39 13.85 3.18 7.78
N PHE A 40 13.75 2.90 9.09
CA PHE A 40 13.34 3.91 10.07
C PHE A 40 14.24 5.15 10.04
N ALA A 41 15.56 4.95 10.05
CA ALA A 41 16.54 6.04 10.04
C ALA A 41 16.51 6.82 8.71
N GLU A 42 16.48 6.12 7.57
CA GLU A 42 16.36 6.71 6.22
C GLU A 42 15.13 7.61 6.14
N VAL A 43 13.96 7.07 6.47
CA VAL A 43 12.68 7.76 6.28
C VAL A 43 12.57 8.95 7.23
N ASN A 44 12.95 8.81 8.50
CA ASN A 44 12.91 9.92 9.44
C ASN A 44 13.92 11.03 9.10
N GLY A 45 15.11 10.68 8.61
CA GLY A 45 16.10 11.65 8.12
C GLY A 45 15.63 12.41 6.87
N ALA A 46 14.73 11.82 6.09
CA ALA A 46 14.24 12.40 4.84
C ALA A 46 12.88 13.11 4.96
N LEU A 47 12.22 13.14 6.14
CA LEU A 47 10.84 13.62 6.28
C LEU A 47 10.56 14.98 5.63
N ALA A 48 11.50 15.93 5.76
CA ALA A 48 11.36 17.27 5.19
C ALA A 48 11.33 17.29 3.65
N SER A 49 11.88 16.26 2.99
CA SER A 49 11.86 16.09 1.53
C SER A 49 10.70 15.23 1.01
N LEU A 50 9.96 14.55 1.90
CA LEU A 50 8.85 13.69 1.52
C LEU A 50 7.55 14.48 1.38
N ALA A 51 6.69 14.07 0.45
CA ALA A 51 5.37 14.64 0.30
C ALA A 51 4.46 14.16 1.45
N GLU A 52 3.92 15.09 2.25
CA GLU A 52 3.01 14.79 3.35
C GLU A 52 1.54 14.90 2.91
N THR A 53 0.72 13.92 3.30
CA THR A 53 -0.74 13.92 3.16
C THR A 53 -1.40 13.72 4.51
N ARG A 54 -2.48 14.46 4.76
CA ARG A 54 -3.28 14.35 5.98
C ARG A 54 -4.70 13.93 5.66
N LEU A 55 -5.25 13.04 6.47
CA LEU A 55 -6.62 12.55 6.37
C LEU A 55 -7.11 12.02 7.72
N ALA A 56 -8.42 11.90 7.87
CA ALA A 56 -9.04 11.18 8.97
C ALA A 56 -9.54 9.84 8.46
N VAL A 57 -9.27 8.75 9.19
CA VAL A 57 -9.72 7.40 8.82
C VAL A 57 -10.41 6.72 10.00
N ARG A 58 -11.66 6.30 9.80
CA ARG A 58 -12.38 5.42 10.73
C ARG A 58 -12.07 3.97 10.41
N ARG A 59 -11.67 3.18 11.40
CA ARG A 59 -11.53 1.74 11.24
C ARG A 59 -12.88 1.03 11.45
N PRO A 60 -13.12 -0.11 10.79
CA PRO A 60 -14.26 -0.96 11.10
C PRO A 60 -14.32 -1.29 12.60
N GLY A 61 -15.50 -1.15 13.21
CA GLY A 61 -15.71 -1.44 14.63
C GLY A 61 -15.14 -0.41 15.60
N VAL A 62 -14.54 0.69 15.13
CA VAL A 62 -14.01 1.77 15.99
C VAL A 62 -14.90 3.01 15.88
N ALA A 63 -15.33 3.53 17.04
CA ALA A 63 -16.30 4.63 17.11
C ALA A 63 -15.71 6.02 16.77
N TYR A 64 -14.40 6.14 16.68
CA TYR A 64 -13.68 7.39 16.46
C TYR A 64 -12.80 7.33 15.21
N ASP A 65 -12.43 8.51 14.72
CA ASP A 65 -11.51 8.66 13.60
C ASP A 65 -10.07 8.77 14.11
N ASN A 66 -9.16 8.09 13.44
CA ASN A 66 -7.74 8.29 13.64
C ASN A 66 -7.27 9.43 12.75
N ALA A 67 -6.50 10.36 13.31
CA ALA A 67 -5.80 11.37 12.52
C ALA A 67 -4.58 10.73 11.88
N ILE A 68 -4.55 10.69 10.55
CA ILE A 68 -3.49 10.06 9.76
C ILE A 68 -2.63 11.13 9.09
N ARG A 69 -1.32 10.99 9.22
CA ARG A 69 -0.31 11.66 8.39
C ARG A 69 0.45 10.59 7.63
N ALA A 70 0.58 10.75 6.33
CA ALA A 70 1.29 9.81 5.46
C ALA A 70 2.35 10.55 4.67
N TRP A 71 3.53 9.94 4.54
CA TRP A 71 4.65 10.49 3.77
C TRP A 71 4.96 9.59 2.60
N SER A 72 5.18 10.20 1.43
CA SER A 72 5.56 9.50 0.21
C SER A 72 6.78 10.11 -0.47
N ASP A 73 7.50 9.24 -1.18
CA ASP A 73 8.61 9.56 -2.07
C ASP A 73 8.15 9.25 -3.50
N GLY A 74 7.88 10.27 -4.31
CA GLY A 74 7.37 10.07 -5.68
C GLY A 74 6.08 9.22 -5.76
N GLY A 75 5.18 9.34 -4.77
CA GLY A 75 3.95 8.55 -4.68
C GLY A 75 4.11 7.16 -4.05
N VAL A 76 5.34 6.75 -3.72
CA VAL A 76 5.64 5.52 -2.98
C VAL A 76 5.47 5.79 -1.49
N LEU A 77 4.54 5.10 -0.83
CA LEU A 77 4.31 5.24 0.61
C LEU A 77 5.56 4.84 1.40
N ARG A 78 6.05 5.72 2.29
CA ARG A 78 7.24 5.48 3.13
C ARG A 78 6.95 5.47 4.62
N LYS A 79 6.02 6.30 5.09
CA LYS A 79 5.60 6.37 6.50
C LYS A 79 4.11 6.63 6.64
N ILE A 80 3.49 6.03 7.65
CA ILE A 80 2.20 6.45 8.20
C ILE A 80 2.40 6.79 9.67
N GLU A 81 1.82 7.88 10.15
CA GLU A 81 1.63 8.20 11.56
C GLU A 81 0.12 8.26 11.81
N SER A 82 -0.36 7.42 12.71
CA SER A 82 -1.74 7.39 13.18
C SER A 82 -1.79 7.90 14.61
N VAL A 83 -2.69 8.84 14.87
CA VAL A 83 -2.98 9.33 16.22
C VAL A 83 -4.44 9.04 16.55
N ALA A 84 -4.66 8.17 17.53
CA ALA A 84 -5.94 8.02 18.21
C ALA A 84 -5.89 8.89 19.47
N ARG A 85 -6.79 9.87 19.56
CA ARG A 85 -6.86 10.79 20.70
C ARG A 85 -7.95 10.34 21.65
N ASP A 86 -7.66 10.34 22.94
CA ASP A 86 -8.65 10.16 24.00
C ASP A 86 -8.40 11.18 25.13
N ASP A 87 -9.36 11.31 26.05
CA ASP A 87 -9.28 12.29 27.15
C ASP A 87 -8.14 11.95 28.16
N SER A 88 -7.59 10.75 28.09
CA SER A 88 -6.54 10.24 28.98
C SER A 88 -5.15 10.27 28.34
N GLY A 89 -5.05 10.57 27.05
CA GLY A 89 -3.80 10.43 26.30
C GLY A 89 -3.95 10.31 24.78
N ASP A 90 -2.81 10.16 24.12
CA ASP A 90 -2.73 9.87 22.70
C ASP A 90 -2.05 8.52 22.48
N VAL A 91 -2.67 7.66 21.67
CA VAL A 91 -1.98 6.49 21.11
C VAL A 91 -1.44 6.87 19.75
N VAL A 92 -0.12 7.00 19.66
CA VAL A 92 0.58 7.28 18.40
C VAL A 92 1.20 6.00 17.88
N VAL A 93 0.91 5.67 16.62
CA VAL A 93 1.50 4.52 15.94
C VAL A 93 2.11 4.98 14.64
N GLU A 94 3.38 4.69 14.44
CA GLU A 94 4.11 4.97 13.22
C GLU A 94 4.41 3.66 12.48
N TYR A 95 4.15 3.62 11.18
CA TYR A 95 4.41 2.48 10.29
C TYR A 95 5.41 2.88 9.23
N TYR A 96 6.37 2.01 8.94
CA TYR A 96 7.45 2.27 8.01
C TYR A 96 7.50 1.22 6.91
N PHE A 97 7.76 1.72 5.69
CA PHE A 97 7.73 0.92 4.48
C PHE A 97 9.03 1.03 3.70
N ARG A 98 9.48 -0.11 3.15
CA ARG A 98 10.51 -0.16 2.12
C ARG A 98 10.00 0.45 0.81
N LYS A 99 10.93 0.75 -0.12
CA LYS A 99 10.60 1.29 -1.45
C LYS A 99 9.77 0.33 -2.30
N ASP A 100 9.90 -0.97 -2.06
CA ASP A 100 9.10 -2.04 -2.68
C ASP A 100 7.70 -2.20 -2.04
N GLN A 101 7.29 -1.27 -1.16
CA GLN A 101 6.01 -1.26 -0.45
C GLN A 101 5.85 -2.34 0.63
N GLN A 102 6.91 -3.05 1.02
CA GLN A 102 6.85 -3.94 2.18
C GLN A 102 6.79 -3.15 3.49
N PHE A 103 5.82 -3.49 4.33
CA PHE A 103 5.73 -3.03 5.73
C PHE A 103 6.76 -3.78 6.58
N VAL A 104 7.60 -3.04 7.30
CA VAL A 104 8.76 -3.65 8.02
C VAL A 104 8.85 -3.28 9.49
N PHE A 105 8.22 -2.19 9.91
CA PHE A 105 8.37 -1.70 11.26
C PHE A 105 7.18 -0.86 11.71
N ALA A 106 6.67 -1.16 12.90
CA ALA A 106 5.76 -0.30 13.64
C ALA A 106 6.36 0.15 14.96
N TYR A 107 6.18 1.43 15.28
CA TYR A 107 6.53 2.03 16.55
C TYR A 107 5.26 2.58 17.21
N THR A 108 4.94 2.09 18.40
CA THR A 108 3.79 2.56 19.18
C THR A 108 4.28 3.33 20.38
N ALA A 109 3.72 4.51 20.60
CA ALA A 109 3.92 5.30 21.81
C ALA A 109 2.56 5.68 22.39
N VAL A 110 2.27 5.19 23.60
CA VAL A 110 1.11 5.63 24.37
C VAL A 110 1.55 6.80 25.23
N LYS A 111 1.00 7.97 24.93
CA LYS A 111 1.26 9.21 25.65
C LYS A 111 0.14 9.41 26.66
N GLY A 112 0.48 9.52 27.93
CA GLY A 112 -0.44 9.95 28.98
C GLY A 112 -0.03 11.31 29.53
N TRP A 113 -0.62 11.70 30.66
CA TRP A 113 -0.33 12.96 31.32
C TRP A 113 0.31 12.77 32.72
N GLU A 114 1.22 13.66 33.07
CA GLU A 114 1.76 13.88 34.43
C GLU A 114 1.56 15.36 34.76
N GLY A 115 0.46 15.66 35.47
CA GLY A 115 -0.02 17.03 35.63
C GLY A 115 -0.32 17.64 34.26
N ALA A 116 0.29 18.79 33.96
CA ALA A 116 0.14 19.46 32.66
C ALA A 116 1.11 18.95 31.56
N ARG A 117 2.01 18.01 31.88
CA ARG A 117 3.02 17.51 30.94
C ARG A 117 2.58 16.19 30.31
N GLN A 118 2.60 16.11 28.98
CA GLN A 118 2.42 14.84 28.28
C GLN A 118 3.70 13.99 28.41
N VAL A 119 3.56 12.71 28.75
CA VAL A 119 4.66 11.77 28.92
C VAL A 119 4.40 10.44 28.21
N THR A 120 5.43 9.83 27.65
CA THR A 120 5.33 8.48 27.08
C THR A 120 5.28 7.45 28.21
N ARG A 121 4.18 6.72 28.30
CA ARG A 121 3.96 5.67 29.30
C ARG A 121 4.38 4.30 28.79
N VAL A 122 4.07 4.02 27.52
CA VAL A 122 4.31 2.73 26.89
C VAL A 122 4.98 2.94 25.53
N GLU A 123 5.98 2.12 25.24
CA GLU A 123 6.63 2.06 23.93
C GLU A 123 6.62 0.62 23.42
N HIS A 124 6.35 0.44 22.13
CA HIS A 124 6.52 -0.84 21.45
C HIS A 124 7.29 -0.65 20.14
N ARG A 125 8.18 -1.61 19.84
CA ARG A 125 8.94 -1.71 18.59
C ARG A 125 8.64 -3.07 17.98
N GLN A 126 7.92 -3.08 16.86
CA GLN A 126 7.37 -4.28 16.25
C GLN A 126 7.95 -4.43 14.84
N TYR A 127 8.61 -5.55 14.57
CA TYR A 127 9.34 -5.79 13.33
C TYR A 127 8.61 -6.85 12.50
N PHE A 128 8.44 -6.55 11.22
CA PHE A 128 7.67 -7.35 10.28
C PHE A 128 8.54 -7.77 9.10
N ASP A 129 8.26 -8.97 8.61
CA ASP A 129 8.79 -9.51 7.37
C ASP A 129 7.69 -10.30 6.68
N ASP A 130 7.46 -10.03 5.40
CA ASP A 130 6.41 -10.65 4.58
C ASP A 130 5.02 -10.69 5.27
N GLY A 131 4.61 -9.56 5.85
CA GLY A 131 3.33 -9.44 6.56
C GLY A 131 3.25 -10.18 7.90
N ARG A 132 4.36 -10.72 8.42
CA ARG A 132 4.40 -11.44 9.69
C ARG A 132 5.27 -10.72 10.70
N MET A 133 4.76 -10.49 11.91
CA MET A 133 5.57 -9.96 12.99
C MET A 133 6.57 -11.05 13.44
N PHE A 134 7.87 -10.78 13.31
CA PHE A 134 8.90 -11.72 13.72
C PHE A 134 9.57 -11.33 15.04
N LYS A 135 9.40 -10.07 15.49
CA LYS A 135 9.97 -9.59 16.75
C LYS A 135 9.15 -8.44 17.32
N TRP A 136 8.94 -8.46 18.63
CA TRP A 136 8.28 -7.39 19.36
C TRP A 136 9.09 -7.07 20.61
N LEU A 137 9.45 -5.80 20.78
CA LEU A 137 10.10 -5.27 21.96
C LEU A 137 9.13 -4.32 22.66
N GLY A 138 8.81 -4.59 23.92
CA GLY A 138 7.88 -3.82 24.73
C GLY A 138 8.57 -3.01 25.82
N GLY A 139 7.91 -1.92 26.20
CA GLY A 139 8.35 -1.02 27.25
C GLY A 139 9.54 -0.14 26.84
N ARG A 140 9.89 0.78 27.75
CA ARG A 140 11.01 1.72 27.58
C ARG A 140 12.36 1.02 27.53
N GLU A 141 12.47 -0.16 28.16
CA GLU A 141 13.68 -0.99 28.15
C GLU A 141 13.79 -1.86 26.89
N ALA A 142 12.80 -1.84 26.00
CA ALA A 142 12.74 -2.67 24.81
C ALA A 142 12.90 -4.18 25.10
N ALA A 143 12.25 -4.65 26.17
CA ALA A 143 12.27 -6.05 26.55
C ALA A 143 11.56 -6.92 25.49
N PRO A 144 12.13 -8.06 25.09
CA PRO A 144 11.51 -8.92 24.08
C PRO A 144 10.22 -9.55 24.61
N ILE A 145 9.16 -9.48 23.81
CA ILE A 145 7.91 -10.21 24.05
C ILE A 145 7.99 -11.56 23.33
N PRO A 146 7.82 -12.69 24.04
CA PRO A 146 7.90 -14.03 23.44
C PRO A 146 6.85 -14.24 22.34
N LYS A 147 7.21 -14.95 21.26
CA LYS A 147 6.26 -15.29 20.18
C LYS A 147 5.10 -16.18 20.63
N GLY A 148 5.30 -16.96 21.70
CA GLY A 148 4.27 -17.79 22.31
C GLY A 148 3.30 -17.02 23.21
N ASP A 149 3.56 -15.73 23.45
CA ASP A 149 2.65 -14.88 24.21
C ASP A 149 1.34 -14.68 23.41
N PRO A 150 0.15 -14.89 24.02
CA PRO A 150 -1.13 -14.67 23.35
C PRO A 150 -1.30 -13.25 22.79
N ASP A 151 -0.70 -12.24 23.41
CA ASP A 151 -0.74 -10.85 22.92
C ASP A 151 0.09 -10.66 21.66
N PHE A 152 1.12 -11.47 21.41
CA PHE A 152 1.99 -11.32 20.25
C PHE A 152 1.20 -11.42 18.95
N SER A 153 0.37 -12.45 18.81
CA SER A 153 -0.44 -12.65 17.60
C SER A 153 -1.58 -11.64 17.50
N ARG A 154 -2.20 -11.27 18.62
CA ARG A 154 -3.25 -10.23 18.65
C ARG A 154 -2.72 -8.89 18.17
N GLU A 155 -1.57 -8.49 18.70
CA GLU A 155 -0.93 -7.23 18.35
C GLU A 155 -0.46 -7.22 16.89
N ALA A 156 0.12 -8.33 16.41
CA ALA A 156 0.49 -8.46 14.99
C ALA A 156 -0.72 -8.23 14.07
N ASN A 157 -1.85 -8.90 14.34
CA ASN A 157 -3.07 -8.79 13.55
C ASN A 157 -3.65 -7.37 13.62
N ALA A 158 -3.67 -6.76 14.81
CA ALA A 158 -4.16 -5.40 14.98
C ALA A 158 -3.41 -4.39 14.08
N ARG A 159 -2.08 -4.51 13.96
CA ARG A 159 -1.28 -3.64 13.07
C ARG A 159 -1.60 -3.87 11.60
N LEU A 160 -1.83 -5.12 11.20
CA LEU A 160 -2.19 -5.44 9.81
C LEU A 160 -3.60 -4.94 9.47
N ASP A 161 -4.56 -5.07 10.39
CA ASP A 161 -5.92 -4.57 10.23
C ASP A 161 -5.96 -3.03 10.12
N GLU A 162 -5.14 -2.34 10.92
CA GLU A 162 -4.93 -0.89 10.80
C GLU A 162 -4.42 -0.50 9.42
N LEU A 163 -3.38 -1.17 8.94
CA LEU A 163 -2.82 -0.91 7.61
C LEU A 163 -3.80 -1.22 6.49
N ALA A 164 -4.61 -2.27 6.64
CA ALA A 164 -5.67 -2.62 5.68
C ALA A 164 -6.73 -1.51 5.55
N ALA A 165 -6.98 -0.73 6.61
CA ALA A 165 -7.84 0.45 6.56
C ALA A 165 -7.12 1.70 6.04
N TYR A 166 -5.90 1.96 6.50
CA TYR A 166 -5.20 3.23 6.21
C TYR A 166 -4.65 3.30 4.79
N VAL A 167 -4.01 2.23 4.31
CA VAL A 167 -3.30 2.24 3.02
C VAL A 167 -4.26 2.51 1.85
N PRO A 168 -5.43 1.87 1.74
CA PRO A 168 -6.37 2.19 0.67
C PRO A 168 -6.89 3.63 0.74
N ALA A 169 -7.19 4.15 1.93
CA ALA A 169 -7.66 5.52 2.11
C ALA A 169 -6.61 6.56 1.66
N ILE A 170 -5.34 6.32 2.01
CA ILE A 170 -4.21 7.15 1.57
C ILE A 170 -4.07 7.09 0.03
N ARG A 171 -4.09 5.88 -0.55
CA ARG A 171 -3.97 5.70 -2.00
C ARG A 171 -5.11 6.36 -2.77
N ALA A 172 -6.34 6.25 -2.28
CA ALA A 172 -7.49 6.95 -2.85
C ALA A 172 -7.29 8.46 -2.81
N LYS A 173 -6.75 9.01 -1.71
CA LYS A 173 -6.45 10.44 -1.60
C LYS A 173 -5.40 10.90 -2.61
N TRP A 174 -4.38 10.08 -2.87
CA TRP A 174 -3.34 10.39 -3.87
C TRP A 174 -3.83 10.25 -5.31
N ALA A 175 -4.71 9.27 -5.58
CA ALA A 175 -5.30 9.10 -6.90
C ALA A 175 -6.13 10.32 -7.35
N VAL A 176 -6.75 11.03 -6.41
CA VAL A 176 -7.51 12.27 -6.67
C VAL A 176 -6.60 13.49 -6.93
N ALA A 177 -5.33 13.43 -6.54
CA ALA A 177 -4.37 14.53 -6.71
C ALA A 177 -3.61 14.49 -8.05
N ALA A 178 -3.71 13.39 -8.82
CA ALA A 178 -3.21 13.36 -10.19
C ALA A 178 -4.24 14.06 -11.11
N PRO A 179 -3.85 15.03 -11.96
CA PRO A 179 -4.72 15.43 -13.07
C PRO A 179 -5.06 14.17 -13.87
N PRO A 180 -6.25 14.07 -14.52
CA PRO A 180 -6.62 12.90 -15.28
C PRO A 180 -5.47 12.59 -16.24
N SER A 181 -4.72 11.55 -15.92
CA SER A 181 -3.67 11.06 -16.80
C SER A 181 -4.35 10.77 -18.12
N SER A 182 -3.66 11.12 -19.22
CA SER A 182 -4.15 10.92 -20.58
C SER A 182 -4.90 9.59 -20.66
N PRO A 183 -6.05 9.54 -21.37
CA PRO A 183 -6.86 8.34 -21.43
C PRO A 183 -5.96 7.12 -21.67
N PRO A 184 -6.20 6.00 -20.96
CA PRO A 184 -5.33 4.82 -21.03
C PRO A 184 -5.00 4.56 -22.49
N ALA A 185 -3.73 4.38 -22.82
CA ALA A 185 -3.32 4.20 -24.20
C ALA A 185 -4.14 3.05 -24.81
N THR A 186 -5.05 3.38 -25.73
CA THR A 186 -5.92 2.43 -26.40
C THR A 186 -5.55 2.33 -27.86
N VAL A 187 -5.83 1.16 -28.44
CA VAL A 187 -5.72 0.88 -29.86
C VAL A 187 -7.08 0.43 -30.37
N ARG A 188 -7.43 0.83 -31.60
CA ARG A 188 -8.65 0.33 -32.26
C ARG A 188 -8.34 -0.93 -33.04
N ILE A 189 -8.99 -2.04 -32.69
CA ILE A 189 -8.86 -3.34 -33.35
C ILE A 189 -10.26 -3.85 -33.68
N GLY A 190 -10.56 -4.06 -34.96
CA GLY A 190 -11.90 -4.51 -35.41
C GLY A 190 -13.06 -3.64 -34.92
N GLY A 191 -12.86 -2.32 -34.87
CA GLY A 191 -13.88 -1.37 -34.38
C GLY A 191 -14.00 -1.26 -32.85
N GLN A 192 -13.29 -2.10 -32.09
CA GLN A 192 -13.28 -2.05 -30.63
C GLN A 192 -12.07 -1.25 -30.12
N SER A 193 -12.26 -0.45 -29.07
CA SER A 193 -11.16 0.22 -28.36
C SER A 193 -10.60 -0.73 -27.29
N LYS A 194 -9.35 -1.14 -27.47
CA LYS A 194 -8.65 -2.08 -26.58
C LYS A 194 -7.51 -1.38 -25.84
N ARG A 195 -7.24 -1.80 -24.60
CA ARG A 195 -6.15 -1.20 -23.80
C ARG A 195 -4.82 -1.77 -24.26
N THR A 196 -3.79 -0.96 -24.35
CA THR A 196 -2.47 -1.43 -24.83
C THR A 196 -1.58 -1.97 -23.71
N SER A 197 -1.94 -1.74 -22.44
CA SER A 197 -1.19 -2.23 -21.29
C SER A 197 -2.03 -2.33 -20.01
N GLY A 198 -1.59 -3.15 -19.06
CA GLY A 198 -2.12 -3.24 -17.71
C GLY A 198 -1.28 -4.17 -16.80
N THR A 199 -1.55 -4.16 -15.51
CA THR A 199 -0.97 -5.12 -14.54
C THR A 199 -1.86 -6.36 -14.48
N LEU A 200 -1.30 -7.52 -14.80
CA LEU A 200 -2.04 -8.78 -14.79
C LEU A 200 -2.34 -9.18 -13.34
N VAL A 201 -3.62 -9.40 -13.05
CA VAL A 201 -4.12 -9.82 -11.73
C VAL A 201 -4.24 -11.34 -11.69
N SER A 202 -4.90 -11.92 -12.69
CA SER A 202 -5.14 -13.37 -12.79
C SER A 202 -5.43 -13.77 -14.24
N MET A 203 -5.32 -15.07 -14.50
CA MET A 203 -5.75 -15.69 -15.75
C MET A 203 -6.73 -16.82 -15.48
N GLU A 204 -7.69 -17.02 -16.37
CA GLU A 204 -8.63 -18.14 -16.32
C GLU A 204 -8.70 -18.83 -17.67
N ASN A 205 -8.52 -20.15 -17.67
CA ASN A 205 -8.64 -20.94 -18.89
C ASN A 205 -10.13 -21.19 -19.17
N GLY A 206 -10.73 -20.35 -20.02
CA GLY A 206 -12.16 -20.36 -20.33
C GLY A 206 -12.52 -21.20 -21.56
N ASP A 207 -13.79 -21.19 -21.93
CA ASP A 207 -14.30 -22.06 -23.01
C ASP A 207 -13.86 -21.62 -24.41
N ILE A 208 -13.73 -20.31 -24.64
CA ILE A 208 -13.49 -19.74 -25.97
C ILE A 208 -12.15 -18.98 -26.08
N ALA A 209 -11.48 -18.74 -24.95
CA ALA A 209 -10.23 -18.00 -24.85
C ALA A 209 -9.63 -18.16 -23.44
N CYS A 210 -8.38 -17.73 -23.28
CA CYS A 210 -7.81 -17.41 -21.97
C CYS A 210 -8.36 -16.06 -21.50
N TYR A 211 -9.08 -15.99 -20.39
CA TYR A 211 -9.55 -14.73 -19.82
C TYR A 211 -8.45 -14.08 -19.00
N LEU A 212 -8.02 -12.89 -19.41
CA LEU A 212 -6.93 -12.15 -18.78
C LEU A 212 -7.52 -11.01 -17.96
N HIS A 213 -7.36 -11.05 -16.64
CA HIS A 213 -7.84 -10.00 -15.75
C HIS A 213 -6.70 -9.02 -15.46
N PHE A 214 -6.93 -7.75 -15.75
CA PHE A 214 -5.96 -6.69 -15.57
C PHE A 214 -6.48 -5.59 -14.68
N THR A 215 -5.55 -4.84 -14.09
CA THR A 215 -5.78 -3.52 -13.55
C THR A 215 -5.02 -2.50 -14.40
N ASP A 216 -5.66 -1.42 -14.82
CA ASP A 216 -4.98 -0.34 -15.54
C ASP A 216 -4.10 0.52 -14.61
N ASP A 217 -3.32 1.43 -15.19
CA ASP A 217 -2.43 2.31 -14.40
C ASP A 217 -3.18 3.25 -13.44
N ARG A 218 -4.52 3.35 -13.56
CA ARG A 218 -5.41 4.14 -12.70
C ARG A 218 -6.15 3.27 -11.68
N GLY A 219 -5.88 1.97 -11.62
CA GLY A 219 -6.57 1.06 -10.70
C GLY A 219 -7.90 0.50 -11.23
N ALA A 220 -8.32 0.82 -12.45
CA ALA A 220 -9.56 0.31 -13.02
C ALA A 220 -9.36 -1.10 -13.59
N ALA A 221 -10.19 -2.04 -13.13
CA ALA A 221 -10.18 -3.41 -13.65
C ALA A 221 -10.68 -3.47 -15.09
N PHE A 222 -10.10 -4.37 -15.87
CA PHE A 222 -10.59 -4.72 -17.21
C PHE A 222 -10.21 -6.16 -17.56
N MET A 223 -10.95 -6.75 -18.50
CA MET A 223 -10.71 -8.11 -18.98
C MET A 223 -10.39 -8.08 -20.47
N GLU A 224 -9.50 -8.96 -20.90
CA GLU A 224 -9.21 -9.22 -22.31
C GLU A 224 -9.28 -10.70 -22.62
N LEU A 225 -9.67 -11.02 -23.86
CA LEU A 225 -9.59 -12.38 -24.38
C LEU A 225 -8.17 -12.60 -24.89
N GLY A 226 -7.51 -13.66 -24.43
CA GLY A 226 -6.16 -14.06 -24.81
C GLY A 226 -6.15 -15.40 -25.54
N ASP A 227 -5.06 -15.64 -26.25
CA ASP A 227 -4.77 -16.96 -26.81
C ASP A 227 -4.57 -17.97 -25.67
N PHE A 228 -4.96 -19.23 -25.88
CA PHE A 228 -4.94 -20.27 -24.85
C PHE A 228 -3.54 -20.52 -24.29
N GLU A 229 -2.51 -20.34 -25.13
CA GLU A 229 -1.10 -20.48 -24.74
C GLU A 229 -0.66 -19.49 -23.64
N LEU A 230 -1.38 -18.37 -23.46
CA LEU A 230 -1.07 -17.40 -22.41
C LEU A 230 -1.44 -17.93 -21.03
N CYS A 231 -2.51 -18.71 -20.90
CA CYS A 231 -2.96 -19.25 -19.62
C CYS A 231 -1.93 -20.19 -18.99
N ALA A 232 -1.10 -20.86 -19.80
CA ALA A 232 0.01 -21.68 -19.30
C ALA A 232 1.15 -20.87 -18.67
N GLN A 233 1.16 -19.53 -18.86
CA GLN A 233 2.24 -18.64 -18.44
C GLN A 233 1.92 -17.82 -17.20
N GLU A 234 0.76 -18.02 -16.56
CA GLU A 234 0.27 -17.19 -15.44
C GLU A 234 1.33 -16.99 -14.35
N ARG A 235 2.00 -18.05 -13.92
CA ARG A 235 3.04 -17.99 -12.87
C ARG A 235 4.18 -17.01 -13.18
N GLN A 236 4.46 -16.76 -14.46
CA GLN A 236 5.54 -15.87 -14.90
C GLN A 236 5.05 -14.43 -15.11
N LEU A 237 3.74 -14.25 -15.30
CA LEU A 237 3.14 -13.01 -15.75
C LEU A 237 2.32 -12.30 -14.67
N ALA A 238 1.76 -13.03 -13.70
CA ALA A 238 0.92 -12.48 -12.64
C ALA A 238 1.67 -11.42 -11.82
N GLY A 239 0.99 -10.31 -11.53
CA GLY A 239 1.53 -9.14 -10.85
C GLY A 239 2.46 -8.27 -11.69
N ARG A 240 2.76 -8.65 -12.95
CA ARG A 240 3.61 -7.86 -13.86
C ARG A 240 2.77 -6.89 -14.67
N ARG A 241 3.35 -5.72 -14.97
CA ARG A 241 2.81 -4.80 -15.97
C ARG A 241 3.18 -5.29 -17.36
N LEU A 242 2.19 -5.48 -18.23
CA LEU A 242 2.35 -6.06 -19.55
C LEU A 242 1.88 -5.07 -20.63
N ALA A 243 2.61 -5.01 -21.74
CA ALA A 243 2.12 -4.48 -23.01
C ALA A 243 1.43 -5.61 -23.80
N LEU A 244 0.26 -5.30 -24.37
CA LEU A 244 -0.62 -6.27 -25.02
C LEU A 244 -0.53 -6.16 -26.54
N THR A 245 -0.36 -7.28 -27.22
CA THR A 245 -0.39 -7.39 -28.68
C THR A 245 -1.67 -8.11 -29.10
N TYR A 246 -2.44 -7.49 -29.99
CA TYR A 246 -3.73 -8.02 -30.43
C TYR A 246 -3.67 -8.52 -31.88
N ARG A 247 -4.47 -9.55 -32.18
CA ARG A 247 -4.95 -9.82 -33.54
C ARG A 247 -6.46 -9.99 -33.54
N LEU A 248 -7.07 -9.88 -34.72
CA LEU A 248 -8.44 -10.34 -34.90
C LEU A 248 -8.44 -11.86 -35.09
N ALA A 249 -9.17 -12.57 -34.23
CA ALA A 249 -9.36 -14.00 -34.30
C ALA A 249 -10.86 -14.33 -34.31
N ASN A 250 -11.20 -15.48 -34.90
CA ASN A 250 -12.55 -16.03 -34.80
C ASN A 250 -12.62 -16.83 -33.49
N VAL A 251 -13.56 -16.46 -32.63
CA VAL A 251 -13.93 -17.24 -31.44
C VAL A 251 -15.33 -17.78 -31.63
N GLN A 252 -15.69 -18.82 -30.88
CA GLN A 252 -17.06 -19.33 -30.90
C GLN A 252 -18.05 -18.23 -30.47
N SER A 253 -19.20 -18.17 -31.15
CA SER A 253 -20.24 -17.18 -30.84
C SER A 253 -20.87 -17.46 -29.47
N GLU A 254 -21.24 -16.41 -28.73
CA GLU A 254 -22.03 -16.55 -27.49
C GLU A 254 -23.36 -17.26 -27.72
N GLU A 255 -23.91 -17.18 -28.93
CA GLU A 255 -25.11 -17.93 -29.33
C GLU A 255 -24.95 -19.45 -29.22
N CYS A 256 -23.71 -19.95 -29.15
CA CYS A 256 -23.43 -21.37 -29.01
C CYS A 256 -23.62 -21.87 -27.58
N GLN A 257 -23.72 -21.00 -26.56
CA GLN A 257 -23.96 -21.39 -25.16
C GLN A 257 -23.03 -22.52 -24.65
N GLY A 258 -21.78 -22.58 -25.13
CA GLY A 258 -20.80 -23.59 -24.75
C GLY A 258 -20.93 -24.94 -25.49
N ASP A 259 -21.79 -25.06 -26.50
CA ASP A 259 -21.86 -26.26 -27.35
C ASP A 259 -20.58 -26.40 -28.21
N PRO A 260 -19.75 -27.42 -27.97
CA PRO A 260 -18.49 -27.61 -28.69
C PRO A 260 -18.68 -27.92 -30.18
N ASP A 261 -19.85 -28.40 -30.60
CA ASP A 261 -20.15 -28.72 -32.00
C ASP A 261 -20.69 -27.51 -32.79
N CYS A 262 -20.97 -26.40 -32.09
CA CYS A 262 -21.48 -25.18 -32.71
C CYS A 262 -20.40 -24.47 -33.54
N ARG A 263 -20.64 -24.38 -34.84
CA ARG A 263 -19.71 -23.76 -35.82
C ARG A 263 -19.87 -22.26 -36.00
N LYS A 264 -20.81 -21.62 -35.27
CA LYS A 264 -20.99 -20.18 -35.35
C LYS A 264 -19.79 -19.49 -34.69
N THR A 265 -19.15 -18.61 -35.44
CA THR A 265 -18.00 -17.85 -34.94
C THR A 265 -18.25 -16.36 -35.07
N ARG A 266 -17.53 -15.58 -34.26
CA ARG A 266 -17.47 -14.13 -34.37
C ARG A 266 -16.01 -13.67 -34.33
N LYS A 267 -15.72 -12.61 -35.07
CA LYS A 267 -14.38 -12.04 -35.15
C LYS A 267 -14.19 -11.01 -34.04
N VAL A 268 -13.27 -11.28 -33.11
CA VAL A 268 -12.99 -10.40 -31.97
C VAL A 268 -11.49 -10.17 -31.82
N PRO A 269 -11.06 -9.06 -31.20
CA PRO A 269 -9.66 -8.88 -30.85
C PRO A 269 -9.27 -9.84 -29.72
N VAL A 270 -8.18 -10.57 -29.93
CA VAL A 270 -7.58 -11.51 -28.97
C VAL A 270 -6.12 -11.12 -28.73
N VAL A 271 -5.70 -11.11 -27.48
CA VAL A 271 -4.32 -10.91 -27.06
C VAL A 271 -3.51 -12.14 -27.45
N VAL A 272 -2.57 -11.99 -28.38
CA VAL A 272 -1.72 -13.07 -28.89
C VAL A 272 -0.30 -13.00 -28.35
N GLY A 273 0.04 -11.92 -27.65
CA GLY A 273 1.37 -11.72 -27.13
C GLY A 273 1.38 -10.69 -26.04
N VAL A 274 2.27 -10.89 -25.08
CA VAL A 274 2.52 -9.97 -23.98
C VAL A 274 4.01 -9.67 -23.90
N LYS A 275 4.35 -8.42 -23.55
CA LYS A 275 5.72 -8.02 -23.24
C LYS A 275 5.75 -7.42 -21.85
N VAL A 276 6.59 -7.95 -20.98
CA VAL A 276 6.80 -7.37 -19.64
C VAL A 276 7.37 -5.96 -19.79
N LEU A 277 6.65 -4.99 -19.24
CA LEU A 277 7.10 -3.62 -19.14
C LEU A 277 7.86 -3.41 -17.83
N PRO A 278 8.81 -2.46 -17.78
CA PRO A 278 9.32 -1.94 -16.52
C PRO A 278 8.15 -1.47 -15.65
N ALA A 279 8.29 -1.63 -14.33
CA ALA A 279 7.37 -0.96 -13.40
C ALA A 279 7.33 0.53 -13.76
N ALA A 280 6.15 1.14 -13.75
CA ALA A 280 6.01 2.54 -14.10
C ALA A 280 6.91 3.38 -13.21
N SER A 281 8.04 3.84 -13.75
CA SER A 281 8.88 4.84 -13.11
C SER A 281 8.08 6.13 -13.10
N ALA A 282 7.68 6.60 -11.92
CA ALA A 282 7.22 7.97 -11.74
C ALA A 282 8.27 8.89 -12.39
N GLY A 283 7.90 9.57 -13.47
CA GLY A 283 8.83 10.42 -14.21
C GLY A 283 9.40 11.51 -13.30
N PRO A 284 10.63 11.99 -13.55
CA PRO A 284 11.20 13.08 -12.77
C PRO A 284 10.37 14.36 -12.98
N PRO A 285 10.15 15.18 -11.93
CA PRO A 285 9.48 16.46 -12.08
C PRO A 285 10.31 17.36 -13.01
N ARG A 286 9.62 18.03 -13.96
CA ARG A 286 10.15 19.19 -14.69
C ARG A 286 10.06 20.43 -13.82
#